data_AF-A0A535YD96-F1
#
_entry.id   AF-A0A535YD96-F1
#
_cell.length_a   1.000
_cell.length_b   1.000
_cell.length_c   1.000
_cell.angle_alpha   90.00
_cell.angle_beta   90.00
_cell.angle_gamma   90.00
#
_symmetry.space_group_name_H-M   'P 1'
#
loop_
_entity.id
_entity.type
_entity.pdbx_description
1 polymer ?
#
loop_
_entity_poly.entity_id
_entity_poly.type
_entity_poly.pdbx_seq_one_letter_code
_entity_poly.pdbx_strand_id
1 'polypeptide(L)'
;MTSSALALTPHERSHLLELVDHEFGIRGSEYGASRLDDAVNAILPESGYASPGDLLASCVAGTPPRWLYRLVEYLTVGETYFFRDPAQIAALRETILPDLVKQRWSERRLRVWSAGCSTGEETYTLAILLRETLAISGWDVQLVGTDLNRESLRHARDARYAAWSFRATPDPLRDQYFEPIVGDSGWRLIEPIRRMARFTWMNLGADRIVPPAAELDLVVCRNVTIYFDDDATQRLYRALVAALAPGGWLMLGPSDPLPADRQGLERVDVADAVVWRRVQPAVAQAPRPSPPKRTVKAEPRPPSMVIPASDGRQELEAGLLALEARNMSEAVDWLRRATFRDPRSAVAQFALARAYLEIGDQSRAQAALVQTRRLLATLPGDALVPESDAVPVETLRQAVQTHLEALAVE
;
A
#
# COMPACT_ATOMS: atom_id res chain seq x y z
N MET A 1 26.65 -40.69 7.03
CA MET A 1 27.81 -39.81 7.28
C MET A 1 27.26 -38.41 7.38
N THR A 2 27.27 -37.82 8.57
CA THR A 2 26.91 -36.40 8.75
C THR A 2 27.98 -35.58 8.04
N SER A 3 27.67 -35.06 6.85
CA SER A 3 28.53 -34.09 6.18
C SER A 3 28.70 -32.91 7.12
N SER A 4 29.92 -32.65 7.56
CA SER A 4 30.25 -31.39 8.23
C SER A 4 29.79 -30.26 7.33
N ALA A 5 29.10 -29.26 7.87
CA ALA A 5 28.83 -28.03 7.15
C ALA A 5 30.17 -27.46 6.64
N LEU A 6 30.24 -27.10 5.36
CA LEU A 6 31.42 -26.49 4.76
C LEU A 6 31.43 -25.02 5.16
N ALA A 7 32.55 -24.56 5.72
CA ALA A 7 32.78 -23.15 5.99
C ALA A 7 33.45 -22.50 4.77
N LEU A 8 32.92 -21.36 4.32
CA LEU A 8 33.49 -20.62 3.20
C LEU A 8 34.80 -19.95 3.62
N THR A 9 35.81 -19.97 2.75
CA THR A 9 36.98 -19.12 2.91
C THR A 9 36.60 -17.65 2.73
N PRO A 10 37.37 -16.69 3.30
CA PRO A 10 37.10 -15.26 3.10
C PRO A 10 37.05 -14.84 1.63
N HIS A 11 37.90 -15.45 0.79
CA HIS A 11 37.94 -15.20 -0.65
C HIS A 11 36.68 -15.71 -1.37
N GLU A 12 36.27 -16.95 -1.09
CA GLU A 12 35.03 -17.50 -1.67
C GLU A 12 33.80 -16.68 -1.26
N ARG A 13 33.74 -16.28 0.02
CA ARG A 13 32.68 -15.42 0.55
C ARG A 13 32.62 -14.08 -0.18
N SER A 14 33.76 -13.40 -0.39
CA SER A 14 33.80 -12.12 -1.12
C SER A 14 33.28 -12.29 -2.55
N HIS A 15 33.81 -13.25 -3.29
CA HIS A 15 33.43 -13.47 -4.69
C HIS A 15 31.96 -13.87 -4.85
N LEU A 16 31.42 -14.71 -3.97
CA LEU A 16 30.01 -15.09 -4.02
C LEU A 16 29.08 -13.90 -3.75
N LEU A 17 29.44 -13.03 -2.81
CA LEU A 17 28.67 -11.81 -2.53
C LEU A 17 28.78 -10.82 -3.70
N GLU A 18 29.97 -10.64 -4.28
CA GLU A 18 30.15 -9.81 -5.47
C GLU A 18 29.33 -10.30 -6.66
N LEU A 19 29.23 -11.63 -6.86
CA LEU A 19 28.39 -12.21 -7.90
C LEU A 19 26.89 -11.96 -7.66
N VAL A 20 26.44 -12.07 -6.40
CA VAL A 20 25.04 -11.79 -6.04
C VAL A 20 24.72 -10.32 -6.21
N ASP A 21 25.62 -9.43 -5.79
CA ASP A 21 25.48 -7.99 -5.93
C ASP A 21 25.44 -7.57 -7.40
N HIS A 22 26.41 -8.03 -8.20
CA HIS A 22 26.47 -7.75 -9.62
C HIS A 22 25.23 -8.25 -10.38
N GLU A 23 24.75 -9.47 -10.10
CA GLU A 23 23.64 -10.06 -10.87
C GLU A 23 22.25 -9.62 -10.39
N PHE A 24 22.07 -9.43 -9.08
CA PHE A 24 20.76 -9.17 -8.47
C PHE A 24 20.63 -7.77 -7.86
N GLY A 25 21.67 -6.95 -7.89
CA GLY A 25 21.70 -5.63 -7.27
C GLY A 25 21.50 -5.66 -5.75
N ILE A 26 21.61 -6.84 -5.14
CA ILE A 26 21.42 -7.06 -3.72
C ILE A 26 22.78 -6.85 -3.06
N ARG A 27 22.89 -5.78 -2.27
CA ARG A 27 23.98 -5.67 -1.30
C ARG A 27 23.96 -6.95 -0.52
N GLY A 28 25.12 -7.58 -0.35
CA GLY A 28 25.36 -8.54 0.71
C GLY A 28 25.11 -7.86 2.06
N SER A 29 23.85 -7.58 2.38
CA SER A 29 23.43 -6.95 3.63
C SER A 29 24.07 -7.77 4.75
N GLU A 30 24.46 -7.14 5.84
CA GLU A 30 25.08 -7.86 6.96
C GLU A 30 24.25 -9.11 7.34
N TYR A 31 22.93 -9.02 7.19
CA TYR A 31 21.99 -10.13 7.31
C TYR A 31 22.16 -11.22 6.24
N GLY A 32 22.12 -10.89 4.94
CA GLY A 32 22.33 -11.86 3.86
C GLY A 32 23.72 -12.50 3.93
N ALA A 33 24.76 -11.69 4.17
CA ALA A 33 26.13 -12.15 4.33
C ALA A 33 26.28 -13.12 5.53
N SER A 34 25.53 -12.93 6.61
CA SER A 34 25.54 -13.85 7.76
C SER A 34 25.01 -15.26 7.40
N ARG A 35 24.12 -15.37 6.41
CA ARG A 35 23.49 -16.62 5.98
C ARG A 35 24.19 -17.29 4.80
N LEU A 36 25.26 -16.71 4.28
CA LEU A 36 25.89 -17.18 3.05
C LEU A 36 26.39 -18.62 3.16
N ASP A 37 27.01 -18.99 4.27
CA ASP A 37 27.54 -20.35 4.49
C ASP A 37 26.38 -21.37 4.50
N ASP A 38 25.31 -21.08 5.23
CA ASP A 38 24.12 -21.94 5.28
C ASP A 38 23.46 -22.06 3.88
N ALA A 39 23.36 -20.95 3.16
CA ALA A 39 22.79 -20.91 1.83
C ALA A 39 23.62 -21.73 0.83
N VAL A 40 24.95 -21.61 0.85
CA VAL A 40 25.84 -22.42 -0.01
C VAL A 40 25.73 -23.90 0.37
N ASN A 41 25.73 -24.24 1.66
CA ASN A 41 25.54 -25.62 2.12
C ASN A 41 24.19 -26.21 1.67
N ALA A 42 23.13 -25.38 1.58
CA ALA A 42 21.83 -25.80 1.08
C ALA A 42 21.82 -26.04 -0.43
N ILE A 43 22.49 -25.19 -1.23
CA ILE A 43 22.46 -25.31 -2.69
C ILE A 43 23.48 -26.29 -3.26
N LEU A 44 24.59 -26.57 -2.56
CA LEU A 44 25.67 -27.40 -3.08
C LEU A 44 25.19 -28.80 -3.49
N PRO A 45 24.37 -29.52 -2.69
CA PRO A 45 23.82 -30.82 -3.10
C PRO A 45 22.90 -30.75 -4.33
N GLU A 46 22.16 -29.65 -4.51
CA GLU A 46 21.26 -29.46 -5.66
C GLU A 46 22.02 -29.07 -6.94
N SER A 47 23.20 -28.46 -6.78
CA SER A 47 23.97 -27.86 -7.86
C SER A 47 24.75 -28.86 -8.73
N GLY A 48 25.03 -30.06 -8.19
CA GLY A 48 25.88 -31.06 -8.82
C GLY A 48 27.40 -30.81 -8.69
N TYR A 49 27.82 -29.78 -7.94
CA TYR A 49 29.22 -29.46 -7.66
C TYR A 49 29.67 -30.02 -6.31
N ALA A 50 30.98 -30.30 -6.16
CA ALA A 50 31.53 -30.91 -4.96
C ALA A 50 32.00 -29.88 -3.92
N SER A 51 32.29 -28.65 -4.33
CA SER A 51 32.80 -27.59 -3.45
C SER A 51 32.34 -26.18 -3.86
N PRO A 52 32.42 -25.18 -2.96
CA PRO A 52 32.21 -23.77 -3.30
C PRO A 52 33.19 -23.26 -4.38
N GLY A 53 34.43 -23.74 -4.37
CA GLY A 53 35.41 -23.46 -5.42
C GLY A 53 34.94 -23.93 -6.80
N ASP A 54 34.30 -25.10 -6.89
CA ASP A 54 33.75 -25.60 -8.16
C ASP A 54 32.56 -24.74 -8.64
N LEU A 55 31.73 -24.24 -7.72
CA LEU A 55 30.68 -23.28 -8.07
C LEU A 55 31.28 -22.03 -8.72
N LEU A 56 32.30 -21.44 -8.10
CA LEU A 56 32.97 -20.26 -8.63
C LEU A 56 33.68 -20.54 -9.96
N ALA A 57 34.33 -21.70 -10.09
CA ALA A 57 34.98 -22.11 -11.33
C ALA A 57 33.98 -22.36 -12.48
N SER A 58 32.71 -22.66 -12.16
CA SER A 58 31.65 -22.84 -13.16
C SER A 58 31.12 -21.55 -13.78
N CYS A 59 31.46 -20.39 -13.21
CA CYS A 59 30.98 -19.10 -13.70
C CYS A 59 31.51 -18.82 -15.12
N VAL A 60 30.61 -18.47 -16.03
CA VAL A 60 30.93 -18.07 -17.41
C VAL A 60 30.55 -16.60 -17.58
N ALA A 61 31.46 -15.81 -18.15
CA ALA A 61 31.24 -14.38 -18.37
C ALA A 61 29.93 -14.14 -19.16
N GLY A 62 29.07 -13.27 -18.63
CA GLY A 62 27.80 -12.90 -19.24
C GLY A 62 26.69 -13.96 -19.16
N THR A 63 26.90 -15.10 -18.50
CA THR A 63 25.85 -16.11 -18.27
C THR A 63 25.81 -16.52 -16.80
N PRO A 64 24.82 -16.04 -16.04
CA PRO A 64 24.65 -16.40 -14.64
C PRO A 64 24.35 -17.90 -14.49
N PRO A 65 25.11 -18.64 -13.67
CA PRO A 65 24.87 -20.06 -13.49
C PRO A 65 23.57 -20.31 -12.71
N ARG A 66 22.90 -21.45 -12.96
CA ARG A 66 21.60 -21.76 -12.34
C ARG A 66 21.62 -21.75 -10.81
N TRP A 67 22.71 -22.20 -10.21
CA TRP A 67 22.87 -22.24 -8.75
C TRP A 67 22.85 -20.84 -8.13
N LEU A 68 23.27 -19.81 -8.86
CA LEU A 68 23.30 -18.43 -8.38
C LEU A 68 21.89 -17.90 -8.11
N TYR A 69 20.90 -18.31 -8.92
CA TYR A 69 19.50 -18.03 -8.66
C TYR A 69 18.95 -18.75 -7.42
N ARG A 70 19.40 -19.97 -7.14
CA ARG A 70 19.02 -20.68 -5.91
C ARG A 70 19.69 -20.03 -4.69
N LEU A 71 20.96 -19.65 -4.83
CA LEU A 71 21.68 -18.95 -3.77
C LEU A 71 20.95 -17.68 -3.33
N VAL A 72 20.58 -16.82 -4.30
CA VAL A 72 19.88 -15.58 -3.95
C VAL A 72 18.49 -15.83 -3.33
N GLU A 73 17.77 -16.87 -3.76
CA GLU A 73 16.50 -17.28 -3.14
C GLU A 73 16.67 -17.55 -1.63
N TYR A 74 17.77 -18.19 -1.20
CA TYR A 74 18.09 -18.42 0.22
C TYR A 74 18.53 -17.15 0.96
N LEU A 75 19.18 -16.21 0.27
CA LEU A 75 19.67 -14.96 0.87
C LEU A 75 18.56 -13.93 1.06
N THR A 76 17.50 -13.97 0.26
CA THR A 76 16.36 -13.05 0.38
C THR A 76 15.54 -13.29 1.65
N VAL A 77 15.11 -12.21 2.28
CA VAL A 77 14.21 -12.26 3.45
C VAL A 77 12.79 -11.99 2.99
N GLY A 78 11.91 -12.98 3.17
CA GLY A 78 10.52 -12.93 2.69
C GLY A 78 9.50 -12.42 3.71
N GLU A 79 9.91 -11.74 4.79
CA GLU A 79 8.97 -11.36 5.86
C GLU A 79 7.85 -10.46 5.33
N THR A 80 6.62 -10.96 5.34
CA THR A 80 5.42 -10.26 4.87
C THR A 80 4.18 -10.77 5.62
N TYR A 81 3.10 -10.00 5.56
CA TYR A 81 1.83 -10.32 6.20
C TYR A 81 0.71 -9.44 5.66
N PHE A 82 -0.52 -9.92 5.81
CA PHE A 82 -1.71 -9.21 5.37
C PHE A 82 -1.88 -7.89 6.11
N PHE A 83 -2.23 -6.85 5.35
CA PHE A 83 -2.47 -5.50 5.88
C PHE A 83 -1.29 -4.94 6.67
N ARG A 84 -0.07 -5.26 6.23
CA ARG A 84 1.18 -4.71 6.78
C ARG A 84 1.19 -3.20 6.69
N ASP A 85 1.50 -2.55 7.82
CA ASP A 85 1.52 -1.09 8.03
C ASP A 85 0.12 -0.43 7.95
N PRO A 86 -0.54 -0.19 9.10
CA PRO A 86 -1.88 0.39 9.12
C PRO A 86 -2.01 1.76 8.43
N ALA A 87 -0.97 2.61 8.51
CA ALA A 87 -0.96 3.93 7.91
C ALA A 87 -0.97 3.83 6.37
N GLN A 88 -0.14 2.95 5.81
CA GLN A 88 -0.10 2.72 4.37
C GLN A 88 -1.37 2.02 3.85
N ILE A 89 -1.95 1.10 4.62
CA ILE A 89 -3.26 0.51 4.30
C ILE A 89 -4.36 1.57 4.30
N ALA A 90 -4.38 2.48 5.28
CA ALA A 90 -5.32 3.59 5.32
C ALA A 90 -5.14 4.52 4.10
N ALA A 91 -3.90 4.87 3.75
CA ALA A 91 -3.62 5.67 2.56
C ALA A 91 -4.13 5.01 1.26
N LEU A 92 -3.95 3.70 1.12
CA LEU A 92 -4.50 2.93 -0.01
C LEU A 92 -6.03 3.01 -0.04
N ARG A 93 -6.68 2.67 1.08
CA ARG A 93 -8.13 2.55 1.20
C ARG A 93 -8.86 3.88 1.07
N GLU A 94 -8.35 4.91 1.72
CA GLU A 94 -9.08 6.17 1.94
C GLU A 94 -8.72 7.24 0.91
N THR A 95 -7.56 7.14 0.27
CA THR A 95 -7.09 8.15 -0.68
C THR A 95 -6.77 7.58 -2.06
N ILE A 96 -5.80 6.67 -2.14
CA ILE A 96 -5.21 6.27 -3.43
C ILE A 96 -6.23 5.53 -4.31
N LEU A 97 -6.86 4.47 -3.79
CA LEU A 97 -7.81 3.68 -4.58
C LEU A 97 -9.05 4.50 -4.95
N PRO A 98 -9.68 5.29 -4.06
CA PRO A 98 -10.76 6.19 -4.44
C PRO A 98 -10.38 7.21 -5.52
N ASP A 99 -9.19 7.84 -5.41
CA ASP A 99 -8.69 8.78 -6.41
C ASP A 99 -8.48 8.10 -7.76
N LEU A 100 -7.88 6.91 -7.80
CA LEU A 100 -7.69 6.14 -9.02
C LEU A 100 -9.02 5.73 -9.67
N VAL A 101 -10.00 5.28 -8.89
CA VAL A 101 -11.35 4.97 -9.40
C VAL A 101 -12.00 6.20 -10.02
N LYS A 102 -11.86 7.37 -9.39
CA LYS A 102 -12.37 8.63 -9.96
C LYS A 102 -11.65 8.98 -11.26
N GLN A 103 -10.33 8.89 -11.30
CA GLN A 103 -9.53 9.24 -12.47
C GLN A 103 -9.78 8.31 -13.67
N ARG A 104 -10.03 7.01 -13.42
CA ARG A 104 -10.18 5.97 -14.46
C ARG A 104 -11.62 5.56 -14.72
N TRP A 105 -12.59 6.31 -14.19
CA TRP A 105 -14.02 5.97 -14.27
C TRP A 105 -14.52 5.76 -15.71
N SER A 106 -14.02 6.55 -16.66
CA SER A 106 -14.39 6.44 -18.09
C SER A 106 -13.77 5.22 -18.78
N GLU A 107 -12.53 4.88 -18.41
CA GLU A 107 -11.78 3.77 -19.02
C GLU A 107 -12.15 2.42 -18.41
N ARG A 108 -12.60 2.44 -17.14
CA ARG A 108 -12.92 1.26 -16.34
C ARG A 108 -11.80 0.23 -16.33
N ARG A 109 -10.56 0.73 -16.23
CA ARG A 109 -9.34 -0.07 -16.23
C ARG A 109 -8.42 0.38 -15.10
N LEU A 110 -7.80 -0.58 -14.43
CA LEU A 110 -6.74 -0.33 -13.46
C LEU A 110 -5.58 -1.31 -13.66
N ARG A 111 -4.36 -0.79 -13.67
CA ARG A 111 -3.12 -1.57 -13.70
C ARG A 111 -2.33 -1.34 -12.41
N VAL A 112 -2.18 -2.40 -11.62
CA VAL A 112 -1.53 -2.37 -10.31
C VAL A 112 -0.37 -3.35 -10.28
N TRP A 113 0.76 -2.91 -9.74
CA TRP A 113 1.96 -3.73 -9.58
C TRP A 113 2.44 -3.72 -8.13
N SER A 114 2.53 -4.90 -7.51
CA SER A 114 3.26 -5.14 -6.26
C SER A 114 4.64 -5.71 -6.62
N ALA A 115 5.66 -4.86 -6.55
CA ALA A 115 7.04 -5.16 -6.87
C ALA A 115 7.76 -5.64 -5.59
N GLY A 116 8.21 -6.89 -5.57
CA GLY A 116 8.73 -7.57 -4.37
C GLY A 116 7.60 -8.14 -3.52
N CYS A 117 6.70 -8.92 -4.13
CA CYS A 117 5.46 -9.36 -3.49
C CYS A 117 5.63 -10.46 -2.44
N SER A 118 6.82 -11.05 -2.30
CA SER A 118 7.12 -12.20 -1.45
C SER A 118 6.07 -13.32 -1.62
N THR A 119 5.55 -13.85 -0.52
CA THR A 119 4.53 -14.92 -0.46
C THR A 119 3.11 -14.45 -0.79
N GLY A 120 2.94 -13.22 -1.28
CA GLY A 120 1.73 -12.73 -1.92
C GLY A 120 0.76 -11.95 -1.03
N GLU A 121 1.01 -11.86 0.29
CA GLU A 121 0.14 -11.16 1.22
C GLU A 121 -0.14 -9.70 0.82
N GLU A 122 0.89 -8.96 0.39
CA GLU A 122 0.69 -7.58 -0.07
C GLU A 122 -0.18 -7.51 -1.33
N THR A 123 0.10 -8.35 -2.33
CA THR A 123 -0.67 -8.39 -3.56
C THR A 123 -2.13 -8.76 -3.28
N TYR A 124 -2.39 -9.72 -2.41
CA TYR A 124 -3.76 -10.09 -2.05
C TYR A 124 -4.44 -9.09 -1.11
N THR A 125 -3.71 -8.37 -0.26
CA THR A 125 -4.25 -7.20 0.43
C THR A 125 -4.75 -6.16 -0.57
N LEU A 126 -3.98 -5.87 -1.63
CA LEU A 126 -4.44 -4.97 -2.71
C LEU A 126 -5.68 -5.52 -3.40
N ALA A 127 -5.75 -6.82 -3.68
CA ALA A 127 -6.93 -7.45 -4.28
C ALA A 127 -8.18 -7.30 -3.39
N ILE A 128 -8.04 -7.50 -2.08
CA ILE A 128 -9.11 -7.33 -1.10
C ILE A 128 -9.56 -5.86 -1.04
N LEU A 129 -8.64 -4.91 -0.93
CA LEU A 129 -8.96 -3.48 -0.88
C LEU A 129 -9.67 -3.01 -2.16
N LEU A 130 -9.21 -3.48 -3.33
CA LEU A 130 -9.86 -3.24 -4.61
C LEU A 130 -11.30 -3.80 -4.60
N ARG A 131 -11.51 -5.02 -4.09
CA ARG A 131 -12.84 -5.62 -3.96
C ARG A 131 -13.76 -4.82 -3.03
N GLU A 132 -13.24 -4.35 -1.90
CA GLU A 132 -13.99 -3.55 -0.91
C GLU A 132 -14.39 -2.17 -1.40
N THR A 133 -13.68 -1.63 -2.40
CA THR A 133 -13.98 -0.30 -2.95
C THR A 133 -15.32 -0.26 -3.73
N LEU A 134 -16.05 -1.40 -3.83
CA LEU A 134 -17.41 -1.64 -4.37
C LEU A 134 -17.71 -1.15 -5.81
N ALA A 135 -16.93 -0.22 -6.35
CA ALA A 135 -17.18 0.49 -7.60
C ALA A 135 -16.45 -0.11 -8.82
N ILE A 136 -15.63 -1.15 -8.63
CA ILE A 136 -14.83 -1.76 -9.70
C ILE A 136 -15.49 -2.99 -10.36
N SER A 137 -16.73 -3.32 -10.02
CA SER A 137 -17.43 -4.44 -10.67
C SER A 137 -17.54 -4.18 -12.18
N GLY A 138 -16.98 -5.09 -12.98
CA GLY A 138 -16.91 -4.99 -14.45
C GLY A 138 -15.75 -4.13 -14.99
N TRP A 139 -14.78 -3.75 -14.15
CA TRP A 139 -13.54 -3.11 -14.60
C TRP A 139 -12.51 -4.15 -15.05
N ASP A 140 -11.67 -3.78 -16.02
CA ASP A 140 -10.45 -4.52 -16.39
C ASP A 140 -9.35 -4.20 -15.36
N VAL A 141 -9.21 -5.06 -14.37
CA VAL A 141 -8.19 -4.92 -13.32
C VAL A 141 -7.05 -5.90 -13.57
N GLN A 142 -5.88 -5.35 -13.89
CA GLN A 142 -4.63 -6.09 -13.97
C GLN A 142 -3.84 -5.87 -12.68
N LEU A 143 -3.81 -6.86 -11.80
CA LEU A 143 -2.98 -6.84 -10.59
C LEU A 143 -1.88 -7.89 -10.71
N VAL A 144 -0.63 -7.43 -10.71
CA VAL A 144 0.55 -8.28 -10.85
C VAL A 144 1.43 -8.18 -9.62
N GLY A 145 1.75 -9.31 -9.00
CA GLY A 145 2.83 -9.45 -8.03
C GLY A 145 4.09 -9.99 -8.71
N THR A 146 5.25 -9.37 -8.47
CA THR A 146 6.53 -9.91 -8.95
C THR A 146 7.51 -10.10 -7.82
N ASP A 147 8.30 -11.17 -7.89
CA ASP A 147 9.33 -11.43 -6.90
C ASP A 147 10.52 -12.18 -7.52
N LEU A 148 11.68 -12.09 -6.87
CA LEU A 148 12.88 -12.83 -7.23
C LEU A 148 12.79 -14.29 -6.74
N ASN A 149 12.07 -14.53 -5.65
CA ASN A 149 12.00 -15.83 -5.01
C ASN A 149 10.89 -16.73 -5.59
N ARG A 150 11.28 -17.80 -6.30
CA ARG A 150 10.34 -18.71 -6.95
C ARG A 150 9.49 -19.51 -5.97
N GLU A 151 10.01 -19.83 -4.79
CA GLU A 151 9.26 -20.55 -3.77
C GLU A 151 8.20 -19.65 -3.13
N SER A 152 8.54 -18.37 -2.87
CA SER A 152 7.58 -17.36 -2.44
C SER A 152 6.47 -17.17 -3.48
N LEU A 153 6.80 -17.11 -4.78
CA LEU A 153 5.80 -17.04 -5.84
C LEU A 153 4.93 -18.30 -5.95
N ARG A 154 5.48 -19.48 -5.66
CA ARG A 154 4.68 -20.72 -5.60
C ARG A 154 3.70 -20.63 -4.42
N HIS A 155 4.17 -20.23 -3.24
CA HIS A 155 3.33 -20.01 -2.08
C HIS A 155 2.21 -18.99 -2.37
N ALA A 156 2.52 -17.88 -3.02
CA ALA A 156 1.55 -16.87 -3.42
C ALA A 156 0.46 -17.44 -4.34
N ARG A 157 0.82 -18.30 -5.29
CA ARG A 157 -0.15 -18.98 -6.18
C ARG A 157 -1.02 -19.99 -5.43
N ASP A 158 -0.44 -20.71 -4.46
CA ASP A 158 -1.17 -21.66 -3.62
C ASP A 158 -2.15 -20.97 -2.67
N ALA A 159 -1.82 -19.73 -2.26
CA ALA A 159 -2.60 -18.84 -1.43
C ALA A 159 -3.06 -19.49 -0.11
N ARG A 160 -2.17 -20.26 0.51
CA ARG A 160 -2.36 -20.94 1.80
C ARG A 160 -1.48 -20.27 2.84
N TYR A 161 -2.08 -19.76 3.91
CA TYR A 161 -1.41 -18.93 4.90
C TYR A 161 -1.64 -19.46 6.32
N ALA A 162 -0.62 -19.33 7.17
CA ALA A 162 -0.71 -19.69 8.58
C ALA A 162 -1.12 -18.49 9.44
N ALA A 163 -1.37 -18.72 10.73
CA ALA A 163 -1.80 -17.68 11.67
C ALA A 163 -0.86 -16.45 11.69
N TRP A 164 0.45 -16.66 11.52
CA TRP A 164 1.44 -15.58 11.52
C TRP A 164 1.24 -14.55 10.41
N SER A 165 0.71 -14.95 9.25
CA SER A 165 0.41 -14.03 8.14
C SER A 165 -0.75 -13.08 8.46
N PHE A 166 -1.54 -13.37 9.50
CA PHE A 166 -2.72 -12.59 9.90
C PHE A 166 -2.52 -11.77 11.17
N ARG A 167 -1.29 -11.67 11.71
CA ARG A 167 -1.01 -10.99 12.98
C ARG A 167 -1.43 -9.51 13.07
N ALA A 168 -1.66 -8.86 11.93
CA ALA A 168 -2.19 -7.50 11.84
C ALA A 168 -3.57 -7.42 11.15
N THR A 169 -4.22 -8.57 10.94
CA THR A 169 -5.51 -8.69 10.25
C THR A 169 -6.59 -9.06 11.27
N PRO A 170 -7.65 -8.25 11.43
CA PRO A 170 -8.77 -8.60 12.30
C PRO A 170 -9.42 -9.92 11.85
N ASP A 171 -9.79 -10.78 12.81
CA ASP A 171 -10.45 -12.07 12.55
C ASP A 171 -11.67 -11.94 11.63
N PRO A 172 -12.58 -10.96 11.79
CA PRO A 172 -13.73 -10.82 10.89
C PRO A 172 -13.33 -10.58 9.43
N LEU A 173 -12.24 -9.83 9.21
CA LEU A 173 -11.73 -9.55 7.86
C LEU A 173 -11.08 -10.80 7.26
N ARG A 174 -10.33 -11.57 8.07
CA ARG A 174 -9.80 -12.87 7.64
C ARG A 174 -10.94 -13.82 7.26
N ASP A 175 -11.91 -14.00 8.14
CA ASP A 175 -12.98 -14.99 7.96
C ASP A 175 -13.91 -14.64 6.78
N GLN A 176 -13.93 -13.38 6.33
CA GLN A 176 -14.64 -12.95 5.13
C GLN A 176 -13.95 -13.39 3.81
N TYR A 177 -12.61 -13.46 3.78
CA TYR A 177 -11.85 -13.70 2.54
C TYR A 177 -11.03 -14.99 2.55
N PHE A 178 -11.01 -15.70 3.67
CA PHE A 178 -10.20 -16.90 3.84
C PHE A 178 -11.03 -18.03 4.45
N GLU A 179 -10.86 -19.23 3.91
CA GLU A 179 -11.50 -20.44 4.38
C GLU A 179 -10.48 -21.31 5.14
N PRO A 180 -10.85 -21.89 6.30
CA PRO A 180 -9.97 -22.81 7.00
C PRO A 180 -9.70 -24.06 6.14
N ILE A 181 -8.46 -24.53 6.15
CA ILE A 181 -8.07 -25.73 5.42
C ILE A 181 -8.41 -26.97 6.25
N VAL A 182 -9.24 -27.87 5.70
CA VAL A 182 -9.61 -29.12 6.40
C VAL A 182 -8.36 -29.96 6.67
N GLY A 183 -8.12 -30.29 7.94
CA GLY A 183 -6.99 -31.12 8.39
C GLY A 183 -5.67 -30.36 8.58
N ASP A 184 -5.69 -29.02 8.53
CA ASP A 184 -4.54 -28.14 8.70
C ASP A 184 -4.96 -26.96 9.60
N SER A 185 -4.00 -26.30 10.26
CA SER A 185 -4.25 -25.10 11.06
C SER A 185 -4.20 -23.81 10.24
N GLY A 186 -3.95 -23.91 8.92
CA GLY A 186 -3.90 -22.78 8.01
C GLY A 186 -5.25 -22.40 7.37
N TRP A 187 -5.21 -21.32 6.62
CA TRP A 187 -6.32 -20.79 5.83
C TRP A 187 -5.95 -20.69 4.36
N ARG A 188 -6.94 -20.70 3.49
CA ARG A 188 -6.79 -20.48 2.06
C ARG A 188 -7.63 -19.30 1.61
N LEU A 189 -7.04 -18.43 0.79
CA LEU A 189 -7.77 -17.31 0.19
C LEU A 189 -8.87 -17.80 -0.75
N ILE A 190 -10.06 -17.19 -0.68
CA ILE A 190 -11.18 -17.55 -1.55
C ILE A 190 -10.86 -17.31 -3.03
N GLU A 191 -11.38 -18.20 -3.87
CA GLU A 191 -11.09 -18.22 -5.30
C GLU A 191 -11.37 -16.90 -6.05
N PRO A 192 -12.47 -16.17 -5.76
CA PRO A 192 -12.75 -14.91 -6.44
C PRO A 192 -11.67 -13.84 -6.24
N ILE A 193 -11.08 -13.75 -5.05
CA ILE A 193 -9.98 -12.80 -4.78
C ILE A 193 -8.68 -13.33 -5.38
N ARG A 194 -8.42 -14.63 -5.25
CA ARG A 194 -7.21 -15.26 -5.78
C ARG A 194 -7.03 -14.99 -7.28
N ARG A 195 -8.12 -15.07 -8.06
CA ARG A 195 -8.12 -14.84 -9.51
C ARG A 195 -7.83 -13.41 -9.94
N MET A 196 -7.91 -12.43 -9.02
CA MET A 196 -7.61 -11.03 -9.34
C MET A 196 -6.11 -10.81 -9.55
N ALA A 197 -5.25 -11.62 -8.92
CA ALA A 197 -3.80 -11.44 -8.94
C ALA A 197 -3.10 -12.43 -9.89
N ARG A 198 -2.01 -11.98 -10.50
CA ARG A 198 -1.08 -12.82 -11.27
C ARG A 198 0.33 -12.67 -10.71
N PHE A 199 1.06 -13.78 -10.61
CA PHE A 199 2.40 -13.80 -10.03
C PHE A 199 3.45 -14.19 -11.08
N THR A 200 4.48 -13.36 -11.23
CA THR A 200 5.55 -13.55 -12.23
C THR A 200 6.92 -13.36 -11.60
N TRP A 201 7.91 -14.15 -12.04
CA TRP A 201 9.29 -13.98 -11.59
C TRP A 201 9.91 -12.71 -12.17
N MET A 202 10.61 -11.93 -11.35
CA MET A 202 11.35 -10.75 -11.80
C MET A 202 12.54 -10.47 -10.89
N ASN A 203 13.69 -10.20 -11.49
CA ASN A 203 14.84 -9.60 -10.81
C ASN A 203 14.72 -8.08 -10.86
N LEU A 204 14.43 -7.44 -9.74
CA LEU A 204 14.28 -5.98 -9.64
C LEU A 204 15.61 -5.22 -9.53
N GLY A 205 16.73 -5.91 -9.28
CA GLY A 205 18.06 -5.28 -9.26
C GLY A 205 18.87 -5.49 -10.55
N ALA A 206 18.29 -6.17 -11.55
CA ALA A 206 18.91 -6.33 -12.86
C ALA A 206 19.18 -4.98 -13.55
N ASP A 207 20.18 -4.95 -14.43
CA ASP A 207 20.53 -3.76 -15.24
C ASP A 207 19.35 -3.22 -16.06
N ARG A 208 18.50 -4.14 -16.54
CA ARG A 208 17.30 -3.81 -17.31
C ARG A 208 16.06 -4.40 -16.64
N ILE A 209 15.24 -3.52 -16.11
CA ILE A 209 13.95 -3.87 -15.50
C ILE A 209 12.85 -3.59 -16.52
N VAL A 210 12.03 -4.60 -16.80
CA VAL A 210 10.87 -4.50 -17.70
C VAL A 210 9.61 -4.62 -16.86
N PRO A 211 8.90 -3.50 -16.58
CA PRO A 211 7.66 -3.52 -15.82
C PRO A 211 6.60 -4.44 -16.46
N PRO A 212 5.69 -5.04 -15.67
CA PRO A 212 4.70 -5.99 -16.18
C PRO A 212 3.63 -5.35 -17.10
N ALA A 213 3.51 -4.02 -17.08
CA ALA A 213 2.71 -3.24 -18.01
C ALA A 213 3.28 -1.80 -18.10
N ALA A 214 2.97 -1.12 -19.20
CA ALA A 214 3.11 0.33 -19.27
C ALA A 214 1.91 1.02 -18.61
N GLU A 215 2.04 2.31 -18.28
CA GLU A 215 0.97 3.15 -17.71
C GLU A 215 0.33 2.48 -16.48
N LEU A 216 1.15 2.17 -15.48
CA LEU A 216 0.70 1.61 -14.20
C LEU A 216 0.01 2.68 -13.36
N ASP A 217 -1.18 2.40 -12.87
CA ASP A 217 -1.93 3.33 -12.03
C ASP A 217 -1.45 3.34 -10.58
N LEU A 218 -0.98 2.19 -10.11
CA LEU A 218 -0.40 2.02 -8.78
C LEU A 218 0.79 1.06 -8.83
N VAL A 219 1.91 1.50 -8.27
CA VAL A 219 3.06 0.64 -7.96
C VAL A 219 3.27 0.65 -6.45
N VAL A 220 3.30 -0.54 -5.85
CA VAL A 220 3.68 -0.75 -4.45
C VAL A 220 5.01 -1.49 -4.47
N CYS A 221 6.03 -0.91 -3.85
CA CYS A 221 7.40 -1.45 -3.80
C CYS A 221 7.95 -1.22 -2.40
N ARG A 222 7.53 -2.06 -1.44
CA ARG A 222 7.73 -1.83 0.00
C ARG A 222 8.67 -2.86 0.60
N ASN A 223 9.64 -2.38 1.37
CA ASN A 223 10.66 -3.19 2.05
C ASN A 223 11.49 -4.05 1.08
N VAL A 224 11.82 -3.49 -0.08
CA VAL A 224 12.57 -4.19 -1.15
C VAL A 224 13.95 -3.57 -1.32
N THR A 225 14.02 -2.25 -1.49
CA THR A 225 15.28 -1.56 -1.82
C THR A 225 16.21 -1.41 -0.62
N ILE A 226 15.73 -1.71 0.59
CA ILE A 226 16.61 -1.88 1.77
C ILE A 226 17.69 -2.96 1.58
N TYR A 227 17.51 -3.87 0.62
CA TYR A 227 18.50 -4.90 0.28
C TYR A 227 19.40 -4.50 -0.89
N PHE A 228 19.11 -3.40 -1.58
CA PHE A 228 19.80 -3.03 -2.81
C PHE A 228 20.96 -2.08 -2.59
N ASP A 229 21.90 -2.08 -3.52
CA ASP A 229 22.88 -1.00 -3.60
C ASP A 229 22.23 0.31 -4.07
N ASP A 230 22.95 1.43 -3.95
CA ASP A 230 22.40 2.74 -4.31
C ASP A 230 22.14 2.83 -5.82
N ASP A 231 23.00 2.26 -6.65
CA ASP A 231 22.87 2.30 -8.11
C ASP A 231 21.66 1.47 -8.57
N ALA A 232 21.50 0.25 -8.06
CA ALA A 232 20.37 -0.64 -8.27
C ALA A 232 19.07 -0.01 -7.76
N THR A 233 19.08 0.60 -6.57
CA THR A 233 17.94 1.33 -6.01
C THR A 233 17.50 2.46 -6.93
N GLN A 234 18.42 3.32 -7.36
CA GLN A 234 18.07 4.44 -8.24
C GLN A 234 17.69 3.97 -9.66
N ARG A 235 18.30 2.89 -10.18
CA ARG A 235 17.87 2.25 -11.43
C ARG A 235 16.42 1.76 -11.34
N LEU A 236 16.08 1.05 -10.25
CA LEU A 236 14.72 0.58 -10.01
C LEU A 236 13.75 1.75 -9.95
N TYR A 237 14.02 2.78 -9.15
CA TYR A 237 13.12 3.93 -9.04
C TYR A 237 12.89 4.64 -10.37
N ARG A 238 13.92 4.82 -11.20
CA ARG A 238 13.73 5.34 -12.57
C ARG A 238 12.80 4.46 -13.40
N ALA A 239 12.96 3.13 -13.33
CA ALA A 239 12.09 2.20 -14.03
C ALA A 239 10.63 2.24 -13.52
N LEU A 240 10.43 2.29 -12.19
CA LEU A 240 9.11 2.41 -11.58
C LEU A 240 8.42 3.71 -12.00
N VAL A 241 9.11 4.85 -11.89
CA VAL A 241 8.55 6.15 -12.26
C VAL A 241 8.24 6.23 -13.74
N ALA A 242 9.12 5.72 -14.60
CA ALA A 242 8.88 5.68 -16.04
C ALA A 242 7.63 4.87 -16.41
N ALA A 243 7.35 3.79 -15.67
CA ALA A 243 6.21 2.90 -15.89
C ALA A 243 4.86 3.48 -15.45
N LEU A 244 4.84 4.40 -14.49
CA LEU A 244 3.61 4.95 -13.93
C LEU A 244 2.81 5.75 -14.96
N ALA A 245 1.49 5.60 -14.97
CA ALA A 245 0.61 6.50 -15.70
C ALA A 245 0.68 7.92 -15.11
N PRO A 246 0.40 8.96 -15.91
CA PRO A 246 0.01 10.26 -15.38
C PRO A 246 -1.03 10.16 -14.24
N GLY A 247 -0.76 10.85 -13.13
CA GLY A 247 -1.63 10.83 -11.94
C GLY A 247 -1.58 9.51 -11.16
N GLY A 248 -0.75 8.55 -11.58
CA GLY A 248 -0.53 7.27 -10.90
C GLY A 248 0.31 7.42 -9.63
N TRP A 249 0.26 6.39 -8.78
CA TRP A 249 0.81 6.41 -7.43
C TRP A 249 1.95 5.42 -7.26
N LEU A 250 2.97 5.82 -6.50
CA LEU A 250 4.06 4.98 -6.02
C LEU A 250 4.05 4.97 -4.49
N MET A 251 4.02 3.77 -3.91
CA MET A 251 4.12 3.56 -2.48
C MET A 251 5.40 2.77 -2.17
N LEU A 252 6.28 3.38 -1.38
CA LEU A 252 7.51 2.76 -0.86
C LEU A 252 7.34 2.42 0.62
N GLY A 253 8.14 1.50 1.15
CA GLY A 253 8.13 1.18 2.57
C GLY A 253 8.77 2.29 3.41
N PRO A 254 8.42 2.43 4.70
CA PRO A 254 8.95 3.49 5.56
C PRO A 254 10.48 3.49 5.71
N SER A 255 11.11 2.32 5.52
CA SER A 255 12.57 2.15 5.64
C SER A 255 13.28 2.12 4.29
N ASP A 256 12.56 2.12 3.17
CA ASP A 256 13.20 2.14 1.85
C ASP A 256 13.85 3.50 1.59
N PRO A 257 15.04 3.56 0.96
CA PRO A 257 15.66 4.82 0.58
C PRO A 257 14.72 5.66 -0.29
N LEU A 258 14.79 6.99 -0.19
CA LEU A 258 13.97 7.84 -1.05
C LEU A 258 14.59 7.97 -2.46
N PRO A 259 13.77 8.17 -3.51
CA PRO A 259 14.29 8.49 -4.84
C PRO A 259 15.11 9.78 -4.81
N ALA A 260 16.36 9.71 -5.28
CA ALA A 260 17.24 10.88 -5.34
C ALA A 260 16.78 11.86 -6.42
N ASP A 261 16.41 11.31 -7.58
CA ASP A 261 15.74 12.05 -8.66
C ASP A 261 14.25 11.67 -8.67
N ARG A 262 13.40 12.67 -8.45
CA ARG A 262 11.96 12.48 -8.33
C ARG A 262 11.27 12.38 -9.69
N GLN A 263 11.87 12.86 -10.79
CA GLN A 263 11.33 12.74 -12.16
C GLN A 263 9.81 13.00 -12.31
N GLY A 264 9.30 14.04 -11.64
CA GLY A 264 7.86 14.37 -11.65
C GLY A 264 7.03 13.66 -10.59
N LEU A 265 7.64 12.97 -9.63
CA LEU A 265 6.98 12.53 -8.41
C LEU A 265 6.83 13.69 -7.42
N GLU A 266 5.60 13.90 -6.98
CA GLU A 266 5.25 14.76 -5.86
C GLU A 266 5.03 13.91 -4.61
N ARG A 267 5.62 14.33 -3.49
CA ARG A 267 5.39 13.72 -2.19
C ARG A 267 4.00 14.11 -1.70
N VAL A 268 3.24 13.13 -1.23
CA VAL A 268 1.92 13.32 -0.64
C VAL A 268 1.91 12.60 0.71
N ASP A 269 1.65 13.36 1.78
CA ASP A 269 1.51 12.82 3.14
C ASP A 269 0.02 12.58 3.43
N VAL A 270 -0.37 11.32 3.61
CA VAL A 270 -1.77 10.89 3.81
C VAL A 270 -1.85 9.75 4.80
N ALA A 271 -2.77 9.86 5.77
CA ALA A 271 -2.98 8.85 6.82
C ALA A 271 -1.66 8.43 7.51
N ASP A 272 -0.80 9.39 7.82
CA ASP A 272 0.54 9.20 8.40
C ASP A 272 1.53 8.40 7.53
N ALA A 273 1.17 8.11 6.28
CA ALA A 273 2.05 7.50 5.28
C ALA A 273 2.58 8.54 4.29
N VAL A 274 3.84 8.36 3.89
CA VAL A 274 4.45 9.08 2.78
C VAL A 274 4.26 8.28 1.51
N VAL A 275 3.57 8.84 0.53
CA VAL A 275 3.38 8.25 -0.80
C VAL A 275 3.75 9.26 -1.88
N TRP A 276 3.88 8.79 -3.12
CA TRP A 276 4.32 9.61 -4.23
C TRP A 276 3.31 9.56 -5.37
N ARG A 277 3.05 10.70 -6.00
CA ARG A 277 2.17 10.81 -7.15
C ARG A 277 2.93 11.31 -8.37
N ARG A 278 2.77 10.65 -9.51
CA ARG A 278 3.35 11.12 -10.77
C ARG A 278 2.53 12.29 -11.30
N VAL A 279 3.09 13.48 -11.22
CA VAL A 279 2.53 14.71 -11.78
C VAL A 279 2.95 14.80 -13.25
N GLN A 280 2.00 15.15 -14.13
CA GLN A 280 2.38 15.54 -15.49
C GLN A 280 3.18 16.85 -15.42
N PRO A 281 4.30 17.00 -16.15
CA PRO A 281 4.71 18.34 -16.53
C PRO A 281 3.54 18.98 -17.28
N ALA A 282 3.12 20.18 -16.88
CA ALA A 282 2.01 20.87 -17.50
C ALA A 282 2.25 20.95 -19.02
N VAL A 283 1.54 20.12 -19.79
CA VAL A 283 1.49 20.33 -21.23
C VAL A 283 0.69 21.61 -21.38
N ALA A 284 1.37 22.69 -21.79
CA ALA A 284 0.69 23.88 -22.28
C ALA A 284 -0.28 23.42 -23.36
N GLN A 285 -1.57 23.35 -23.00
CA GLN A 285 -2.60 23.03 -23.97
C GLN A 285 -2.54 24.17 -25.01
N ALA A 286 -2.04 23.86 -26.20
CA ALA A 286 -2.21 24.77 -27.32
C ALA A 286 -3.72 25.06 -27.44
N PRO A 287 -4.13 26.33 -27.58
CA PRO A 287 -5.54 26.67 -27.66
C PRO A 287 -6.16 25.89 -28.82
N ARG A 288 -7.09 24.98 -28.50
CA ARG A 288 -7.85 24.29 -29.53
C ARG A 288 -8.58 25.35 -30.36
N PRO A 289 -8.55 25.30 -31.69
CA PRO A 289 -9.30 26.24 -32.50
C PRO A 289 -10.79 26.07 -32.18
N SER A 290 -11.43 27.19 -31.85
CA SER A 290 -12.85 27.23 -31.53
C SER A 290 -13.67 26.65 -32.69
N PRO A 291 -14.63 25.74 -32.45
CA PRO A 291 -15.56 25.34 -33.48
C PRO A 291 -16.44 26.54 -33.89
N PRO A 292 -16.91 26.61 -35.16
CA PRO A 292 -17.70 27.73 -35.63
C PRO A 292 -18.96 27.86 -34.78
N LYS A 293 -19.20 29.06 -34.24
CA LYS A 293 -20.35 29.39 -33.40
C LYS A 293 -21.65 29.16 -34.20
N ARG A 294 -22.36 28.06 -33.91
CA ARG A 294 -23.79 27.94 -34.22
C ARG A 294 -24.56 28.70 -33.16
N THR A 295 -25.23 29.77 -33.56
CA THR A 295 -26.20 30.49 -32.74
C THR A 295 -27.42 29.59 -32.51
N VAL A 296 -27.45 28.91 -31.37
CA VAL A 296 -28.68 28.29 -30.86
C VAL A 296 -29.22 29.21 -29.78
N LYS A 297 -30.46 29.65 -29.97
CA LYS A 297 -31.26 30.45 -29.03
C LYS A 297 -31.36 29.66 -27.72
N ALA A 298 -30.97 30.28 -26.61
CA ALA A 298 -30.96 29.63 -25.31
C ALA A 298 -32.40 29.36 -24.82
N GLU A 299 -32.72 28.09 -24.58
CA GLU A 299 -33.83 27.70 -23.70
C GLU A 299 -33.37 27.74 -22.22
N PRO A 300 -34.28 27.98 -21.27
CA PRO A 300 -33.94 27.99 -19.85
C PRO A 300 -33.44 26.62 -19.43
N ARG A 301 -32.26 26.60 -18.80
CA ARG A 301 -31.66 25.41 -18.24
C ARG A 301 -32.62 24.82 -17.17
N PRO A 302 -33.00 23.53 -17.24
CA PRO A 302 -33.75 22.92 -16.15
C PRO A 302 -32.90 22.99 -14.87
N PRO A 303 -33.55 23.12 -13.69
CA PRO A 303 -32.82 23.19 -12.42
C PRO A 303 -31.92 21.96 -12.29
N SER A 304 -30.66 22.21 -11.92
CA SER A 304 -29.70 21.16 -11.62
C SER A 304 -30.32 20.21 -10.59
N MET A 305 -30.42 18.94 -10.94
CA MET A 305 -30.75 17.88 -9.99
C MET A 305 -29.70 17.89 -8.88
N VAL A 306 -30.12 18.30 -7.68
CA VAL A 306 -29.40 18.05 -6.44
C VAL A 306 -29.43 16.54 -6.23
N ILE A 307 -28.29 15.88 -6.35
CA ILE A 307 -28.13 14.51 -5.86
C ILE A 307 -28.20 14.61 -4.33
N PRO A 308 -29.11 13.91 -3.63
CA PRO A 308 -29.12 13.93 -2.17
C PRO A 308 -27.80 13.32 -1.68
N ALA A 309 -27.06 14.04 -0.84
CA ALA A 309 -26.05 13.41 -0.02
C ALA A 309 -26.75 12.38 0.86
N SER A 310 -26.28 11.14 0.92
CA SER A 310 -26.75 10.23 1.96
C SER A 310 -26.26 10.78 3.30
N ASP A 311 -27.19 11.22 4.12
CA ASP A 311 -27.03 12.30 5.10
C ASP A 311 -26.19 11.92 6.33
N GLY A 312 -25.63 10.70 6.40
CA GLY A 312 -24.88 10.17 7.56
C GLY A 312 -25.62 10.19 8.91
N ARG A 313 -26.88 10.66 8.92
CA ARG A 313 -27.61 11.10 10.10
C ARG A 313 -27.96 9.94 11.03
N GLN A 314 -28.34 8.79 10.48
CA GLN A 314 -28.61 7.58 11.27
C GLN A 314 -27.35 7.09 11.99
N GLU A 315 -26.19 7.10 11.31
CA GLU A 315 -24.92 6.74 11.91
C GLU A 315 -24.47 7.75 12.95
N LEU A 316 -24.70 9.05 12.71
CA LEU A 316 -24.41 10.10 13.68
C LEU A 316 -25.26 9.94 14.95
N GLU A 317 -26.58 9.77 14.80
CA GLU A 317 -27.50 9.56 15.93
C GLU A 317 -27.12 8.30 16.72
N ALA A 318 -26.81 7.18 16.06
CA ALA A 318 -26.35 5.95 16.71
C ALA A 318 -25.02 6.15 17.44
N GLY A 319 -24.07 6.88 16.83
CA GLY A 319 -22.77 7.18 17.42
C GLY A 319 -22.85 8.09 18.64
N LEU A 320 -23.73 9.09 18.62
CA LEU A 320 -24.00 9.98 19.75
C LEU A 320 -24.67 9.23 20.91
N LEU A 321 -25.65 8.37 20.62
CA LEU A 321 -26.28 7.50 21.63
C LEU A 321 -25.27 6.55 22.28
N ALA A 322 -24.36 5.96 21.49
CA ALA A 322 -23.30 5.10 22.01
C ALA A 322 -22.29 5.86 22.89
N LEU A 323 -21.96 7.12 22.53
CA LEU A 323 -21.16 8.00 23.38
C LEU A 323 -21.84 8.28 24.73
N GLU A 324 -23.13 8.59 24.72
CA GLU A 324 -23.92 8.83 25.94
C GLU A 324 -23.99 7.59 26.82
N ALA A 325 -24.14 6.41 26.20
CA ALA A 325 -24.11 5.12 26.87
C ALA A 325 -22.71 4.70 27.36
N ARG A 326 -21.67 5.51 27.09
CA ARG A 326 -20.25 5.21 27.34
C ARG A 326 -19.75 3.92 26.67
N ASN A 327 -20.40 3.48 25.60
CA ASN A 327 -19.95 2.35 24.80
C ASN A 327 -18.96 2.83 23.73
N MET A 328 -17.70 3.07 24.11
CA MET A 328 -16.74 3.74 23.23
C MET A 328 -16.39 2.93 21.97
N SER A 329 -16.39 1.60 22.04
CA SER A 329 -16.14 0.75 20.88
C SER A 329 -17.22 0.96 19.82
N GLU A 330 -18.48 0.91 20.23
CA GLU A 330 -19.63 1.12 19.33
C GLU A 330 -19.73 2.58 18.86
N ALA A 331 -19.41 3.53 19.73
CA ALA A 331 -19.36 4.95 19.39
C ALA A 331 -18.35 5.23 18.28
N VAL A 332 -17.11 4.72 18.40
CA VAL A 332 -16.08 4.91 17.37
C VAL A 332 -16.53 4.31 16.03
N ASP A 333 -17.12 3.11 16.04
CA ASP A 333 -17.57 2.45 14.82
C ASP A 333 -18.68 3.23 14.11
N TRP A 334 -19.70 3.67 14.84
CA TRP A 334 -20.79 4.46 14.27
C TRP A 334 -20.32 5.83 13.80
N LEU A 335 -19.48 6.52 14.57
CA LEU A 335 -19.00 7.87 14.23
C LEU A 335 -18.01 7.84 13.05
N ARG A 336 -17.22 6.77 12.90
CA ARG A 336 -16.43 6.53 11.68
C ARG A 336 -17.31 6.38 10.44
N ARG A 337 -18.42 5.64 10.55
CA ARG A 337 -19.39 5.51 9.44
C ARG A 337 -20.10 6.84 9.16
N ALA A 338 -20.43 7.62 10.20
CA ALA A 338 -21.05 8.94 10.08
C ALA A 338 -20.14 9.93 9.33
N THR A 339 -18.88 10.04 9.78
CA THR A 339 -17.85 10.89 9.13
C THR A 339 -17.46 10.42 7.73
N PHE A 340 -17.60 9.11 7.44
CA PHE A 340 -17.43 8.59 6.09
C PHE A 340 -18.58 8.99 5.15
N ARG A 341 -19.82 8.94 5.64
CA ARG A 341 -21.02 9.28 4.85
C ARG A 341 -21.21 10.77 4.65
N ASP A 342 -20.95 11.58 5.69
CA ASP A 342 -20.81 13.02 5.55
C ASP A 342 -19.47 13.53 6.13
N PRO A 343 -18.42 13.61 5.29
CA PRO A 343 -17.12 14.15 5.69
C PRO A 343 -17.16 15.63 6.11
N ARG A 344 -18.27 16.33 5.86
CA ARG A 344 -18.46 17.74 6.20
C ARG A 344 -19.17 17.94 7.53
N SER A 345 -19.63 16.87 8.19
CA SER A 345 -20.28 16.96 9.49
C SER A 345 -19.26 17.27 10.59
N ALA A 346 -19.21 18.54 11.01
CA ALA A 346 -18.37 18.98 12.12
C ALA A 346 -18.78 18.31 13.44
N VAL A 347 -20.07 18.00 13.61
CA VAL A 347 -20.60 17.30 14.79
C VAL A 347 -20.07 15.87 14.84
N ALA A 348 -20.12 15.14 13.71
CA ALA A 348 -19.61 13.77 13.65
C ALA A 348 -18.09 13.71 13.92
N GLN A 349 -17.31 14.62 13.34
CA GLN A 349 -15.86 14.71 13.55
C GLN A 349 -15.53 15.03 15.02
N PHE A 350 -16.26 15.94 15.65
CA PHE A 350 -16.05 16.30 17.05
C PHE A 350 -16.45 15.17 18.01
N ALA A 351 -17.58 14.51 17.75
CA ALA A 351 -18.01 13.35 18.52
C ALA A 351 -16.98 12.21 18.41
N LEU A 352 -16.45 11.96 17.20
CA LEU A 352 -15.42 10.94 17.00
C LEU A 352 -14.14 11.27 17.77
N ALA A 353 -13.72 12.54 17.79
CA ALA A 353 -12.60 12.99 18.61
C ALA A 353 -12.80 12.69 20.10
N ARG A 354 -14.00 12.97 20.64
CA ARG A 354 -14.33 12.67 22.04
C ARG A 354 -14.28 11.17 22.34
N ALA A 355 -14.76 10.34 21.41
CA ALA A 355 -14.68 8.89 21.54
C ALA A 355 -13.21 8.41 21.61
N TYR A 356 -12.32 8.98 20.79
CA TYR A 356 -10.89 8.67 20.84
C TYR A 356 -10.20 9.12 22.13
N LEU A 357 -10.54 10.31 22.64
CA LEU A 357 -10.00 10.80 23.92
C LEU A 357 -10.33 9.84 25.07
N GLU A 358 -11.57 9.34 25.12
CA GLU A 358 -12.01 8.42 26.19
C GLU A 358 -11.34 7.05 26.14
N ILE A 359 -10.91 6.58 24.96
CA ILE A 359 -10.15 5.32 24.84
C ILE A 359 -8.63 5.53 24.91
N GLY A 360 -8.16 6.76 25.14
CA GLY A 360 -6.74 7.09 25.22
C GLY A 360 -6.00 7.16 23.89
N ASP A 361 -6.70 7.21 22.75
CA ASP A 361 -6.10 7.33 21.41
C ASP A 361 -5.85 8.81 21.06
N GLN A 362 -4.82 9.39 21.68
CA GLN A 362 -4.51 10.82 21.59
C GLN A 362 -4.21 11.27 20.15
N SER A 363 -3.49 10.46 19.37
CA SER A 363 -3.15 10.79 17.98
C SER A 363 -4.39 10.90 17.10
N ARG A 364 -5.32 9.94 17.19
CA ARG A 364 -6.57 10.00 16.41
C ARG A 364 -7.53 11.06 16.93
N ALA A 365 -7.56 11.29 18.24
CA ALA A 365 -8.30 12.40 18.83
C ALA A 365 -7.82 13.74 18.27
N GLN A 366 -6.51 13.98 18.24
CA GLN A 366 -5.90 15.19 17.70
C GLN A 366 -6.27 15.38 16.21
N ALA A 367 -6.18 14.33 15.40
CA ALA A 367 -6.54 14.40 13.99
C ALA A 367 -8.01 14.79 13.77
N ALA A 368 -8.93 14.16 14.51
CA ALA A 368 -10.36 14.47 14.43
C ALA A 368 -10.69 15.89 14.93
N LEU A 369 -10.01 16.39 15.96
CA LEU A 369 -10.12 17.77 16.43
C LEU A 369 -9.62 18.78 15.40
N VAL A 370 -8.48 18.51 14.75
CA VAL A 370 -7.93 19.36 13.68
C VAL A 370 -8.90 19.42 12.49
N GLN A 371 -9.49 18.29 12.12
CA GLN A 371 -10.48 18.24 11.05
C GLN A 371 -11.76 19.01 11.43
N THR A 372 -12.24 18.86 12.67
CA THR A 372 -13.37 19.65 13.20
C THR A 372 -13.08 21.14 13.11
N ARG A 373 -11.91 21.59 13.56
CA ARG A 373 -11.47 22.99 13.47
C ARG A 373 -11.48 23.50 12.03
N ARG A 374 -11.03 22.69 11.07
CA ARG A 374 -11.01 23.04 9.65
C ARG A 374 -12.42 23.22 9.08
N LEU A 375 -13.36 22.34 9.43
CA LEU A 375 -14.76 22.44 9.00
C LEU A 375 -15.45 23.66 9.60
N LEU A 376 -15.16 23.98 10.86
CA LEU A 376 -15.72 25.16 11.52
C LEU A 376 -15.12 26.47 11.02
N ALA A 377 -13.88 26.49 10.51
CA ALA A 377 -13.24 27.71 10.01
C ALA A 377 -13.99 28.36 8.84
N THR A 378 -14.80 27.60 8.10
CA THR A 378 -15.57 28.11 6.95
C THR A 378 -16.95 28.68 7.31
N LEU A 379 -17.37 28.62 8.58
CA LEU A 379 -18.69 29.06 9.04
C LEU A 379 -18.63 30.38 9.84
N PRO A 380 -19.65 31.25 9.81
CA PRO A 380 -19.76 32.41 10.71
C PRO A 380 -19.83 31.97 12.18
N GLY A 381 -19.26 32.74 13.11
CA GLY A 381 -19.20 32.36 14.54
C GLY A 381 -20.57 32.36 15.24
N ASP A 382 -21.48 33.21 14.79
CA ASP A 382 -22.87 33.35 15.25
C ASP A 382 -23.85 32.37 14.57
N ALA A 383 -23.40 31.63 13.55
CA ALA A 383 -24.19 30.58 12.92
C ALA A 383 -24.29 29.35 13.84
N LEU A 384 -25.38 28.59 13.67
CA LEU A 384 -25.54 27.29 14.33
C LEU A 384 -24.74 26.22 13.57
N VAL A 385 -24.13 25.29 14.31
CA VAL A 385 -23.47 24.13 13.71
C VAL A 385 -24.55 23.25 13.06
N PRO A 386 -24.43 22.94 11.75
CA PRO A 386 -25.34 21.99 11.09
C PRO A 386 -25.39 20.67 11.85
N GLU A 387 -26.58 20.07 11.97
CA GLU A 387 -26.82 18.79 12.68
C GLU A 387 -26.64 18.83 14.21
N SER A 388 -26.41 20.01 14.80
CA SER A 388 -26.41 20.18 16.25
C SER A 388 -27.76 20.65 16.79
N ASP A 389 -28.06 20.33 18.05
CA ASP A 389 -29.19 20.87 18.80
C ASP A 389 -28.92 22.34 19.21
N ALA A 390 -28.89 23.23 18.21
CA ALA A 390 -28.71 24.67 18.36
C ALA A 390 -27.38 25.11 19.02
N VAL A 391 -26.28 24.40 18.75
CA VAL A 391 -24.94 24.79 19.23
C VAL A 391 -24.36 25.88 18.33
N PRO A 392 -23.96 27.05 18.84
CA PRO A 392 -23.24 28.06 18.06
C PRO A 392 -21.87 27.54 17.61
N VAL A 393 -21.46 27.91 16.39
CA VAL A 393 -20.14 27.57 15.84
C VAL A 393 -19.01 27.99 16.79
N GLU A 394 -19.11 29.17 17.40
CA GLU A 394 -18.10 29.66 18.33
C GLU A 394 -17.97 28.80 19.59
N THR A 395 -19.08 28.26 20.09
CA THR A 395 -19.08 27.33 21.23
C THR A 395 -18.32 26.05 20.89
N LEU A 396 -18.54 25.49 19.70
CA LEU A 396 -17.85 24.28 19.28
C LEU A 396 -16.36 24.54 18.98
N ARG A 397 -16.01 25.71 18.44
CA ARG A 397 -14.61 26.12 18.27
C ARG A 397 -13.87 26.21 19.59
N GLN A 398 -14.48 26.82 20.59
CA GLN A 398 -13.89 26.93 21.93
C GLN A 398 -13.66 25.53 22.52
N ALA A 399 -14.63 24.62 22.39
CA ALA A 399 -14.48 23.24 22.86
C ALA A 399 -13.33 22.49 22.16
N VAL A 400 -13.23 22.62 20.82
CA VAL A 400 -12.14 22.03 20.04
C VAL A 400 -10.78 22.59 20.45
N GLN A 401 -10.69 23.92 20.64
CA GLN A 401 -9.46 24.57 21.07
C GLN A 401 -9.00 24.09 22.44
N THR A 402 -9.92 24.01 23.42
CA THR A 402 -9.62 23.48 24.77
C THR A 402 -9.07 22.05 24.72
N HIS A 403 -9.66 21.17 23.91
CA HIS A 403 -9.17 19.79 23.78
C HIS A 403 -7.80 19.71 23.09
N LEU A 404 -7.55 20.55 22.07
CA LEU A 404 -6.24 20.63 21.41
C LEU A 404 -5.15 21.17 22.33
N GLU A 405 -5.46 22.13 23.19
CA GLU A 405 -4.53 22.66 24.20
C GLU A 405 -4.22 21.61 25.26
N ALA A 406 -5.21 20.85 25.74
CA ALA A 406 -5.00 19.77 26.69
C ALA A 406 -4.06 18.68 26.12
N LEU A 407 -4.20 18.33 24.84
CA LEU A 407 -3.33 17.37 24.15
C LEU A 407 -1.91 17.90 23.86
N ALA A 408 -1.66 19.21 24.02
CA ALA A 408 -0.34 19.80 23.80
C ALA A 408 0.50 19.92 25.08
N VAL A 409 -0.09 19.61 26.24
CA VAL A 409 0.54 19.71 27.57
C VAL A 409 1.02 18.34 28.09
N GLU A 410 0.59 17.24 27.47
CA GLU A 410 1.08 15.86 27.69
C GLU A 410 2.12 15.48 26.65
#